data_AF-A0A7X7ND11-F1
#
_entry.id   AF-A0A7X7ND11-F1
#
_cell.length_a   1.000
_cell.length_b   1.000
_cell.length_c   1.000
_cell.angle_alpha   90.00
_cell.angle_beta   90.00
_cell.angle_gamma   90.00
#
_symmetry.space_group_name_H-M   'P 1'
#
loop_
_entity.id
_entity.type
_entity.pdbx_description
1 polymer ?
#
loop_
_entity_poly.entity_id
_entity_poly.type
_entity_poly.pdbx_seq_one_letter_code
_entity_poly.pdbx_strand_id
1 'polypeptide(L)'
;MLKHICLIISLFVGCTSFPTRYDRIEADKVRLIDFIYEPAEAAPGDTVTVKALFSGKDVTPEDISWKISFKVLKNLYGMDTALEVSPLKQRPVQCFYSDSTSCISFQVIIPENIMRKSPMIPENPLSLLPPEMKDFIPEMLRELDKNDILDMVELIGAQVKNADESTLRQLTSEYDSLIEMLPPLLQYLTVQVRIFAEISSWHKIQSDYSVRYNSIFARLPEADIYVNKNPVIDSIGIYKVKGKGKISFDEKKHQYEFFRLYGPLDEVDSIQEIPVDTSAFSYFIAAFTSGKDSEVTIEGNLMEEQHWTQWYYQFASDEIEGVSHDDFMAVENIMGDAVSIMLMPADKKVKNFTIWLEVYDRMLNVANRPQGSNVMEVHGKFKYKD
;
A
#
# COMPACT_ATOMS: atom_id res chain seq x y z
N MET A 1 -23.23 -51.09 -6.06
CA MET A 1 -24.02 -50.10 -5.29
C MET A 1 -23.17 -49.26 -4.34
N LEU A 2 -22.39 -49.85 -3.42
CA LEU A 2 -21.59 -49.10 -2.44
C LEU A 2 -20.59 -48.09 -3.05
N LYS A 3 -19.92 -48.44 -4.16
CA LYS A 3 -19.00 -47.53 -4.89
C LYS A 3 -19.67 -46.29 -5.47
N HIS A 4 -20.95 -46.36 -5.83
CA HIS A 4 -21.67 -45.22 -6.42
C HIS A 4 -22.21 -44.29 -5.32
N ILE A 5 -22.54 -44.82 -4.15
CA ILE A 5 -22.94 -44.03 -2.97
C ILE A 5 -21.75 -43.22 -2.43
N CYS A 6 -20.54 -43.79 -2.37
CA CYS A 6 -19.34 -43.03 -1.98
C CYS A 6 -19.00 -41.91 -2.98
N LEU A 7 -19.17 -42.14 -4.29
CA LEU A 7 -18.91 -41.11 -5.32
C LEU A 7 -19.91 -39.94 -5.22
N ILE A 8 -21.18 -40.24 -4.93
CA ILE A 8 -22.23 -39.23 -4.72
C ILE A 8 -21.99 -38.46 -3.42
N ILE A 9 -21.63 -39.13 -2.31
CA ILE A 9 -21.27 -38.47 -1.06
C ILE A 9 -20.02 -37.58 -1.23
N SER A 10 -19.04 -38.00 -2.04
CA SER A 10 -17.86 -37.18 -2.37
C SER A 10 -18.22 -35.91 -3.15
N LEU A 11 -19.26 -35.96 -3.98
CA LEU A 11 -19.78 -34.81 -4.73
C LEU A 11 -20.60 -33.85 -3.85
N PHE A 12 -21.15 -34.30 -2.73
CA PHE A 12 -21.91 -33.46 -1.78
C PHE A 12 -21.07 -32.88 -0.64
N VAL A 13 -19.86 -33.38 -0.38
CA VAL A 13 -18.97 -32.91 0.70
C VAL A 13 -18.02 -31.78 0.24
N GLY A 14 -18.04 -31.40 -1.03
CA GLY A 14 -17.04 -30.51 -1.64
C GLY A 14 -17.47 -29.08 -2.02
N CYS A 15 -18.72 -28.66 -1.79
CA CYS A 15 -19.11 -27.26 -1.99
C CYS A 15 -18.93 -26.46 -0.70
N THR A 16 -17.70 -26.42 -0.16
CA THR A 16 -17.34 -25.28 0.67
C THR A 16 -17.32 -24.08 -0.26
N SER A 17 -18.25 -23.14 -0.08
CA SER A 17 -18.21 -21.86 -0.77
C SER A 17 -16.83 -21.24 -0.51
N PHE A 18 -15.93 -21.33 -1.48
CA PHE A 18 -14.71 -20.54 -1.44
C PHE A 18 -15.18 -19.08 -1.30
N PRO A 19 -14.66 -18.28 -0.36
CA PRO A 19 -14.99 -16.86 -0.31
C PRO A 19 -14.65 -16.28 -1.67
N THR A 20 -15.67 -15.93 -2.45
CA THR A 20 -15.49 -15.36 -3.80
C THR A 20 -15.06 -13.89 -3.73
N ARG A 21 -15.09 -13.30 -2.53
CA ARG A 21 -14.87 -11.90 -2.23
C ARG A 21 -13.76 -11.78 -1.18
N TYR A 22 -12.59 -11.29 -1.61
CA TYR A 22 -11.37 -11.17 -0.78
C TYR A 22 -11.45 -9.99 0.21
N ASP A 23 -12.41 -9.09 -0.02
CA ASP A 23 -12.75 -7.85 0.68
C ASP A 23 -13.48 -8.07 2.01
N ARG A 24 -14.21 -9.19 2.19
CA ARG A 24 -14.85 -9.51 3.47
C ARG A 24 -13.86 -10.16 4.44
N ILE A 25 -13.83 -9.65 5.67
CA ILE A 25 -13.02 -10.18 6.76
C ILE A 25 -13.89 -11.06 7.67
N GLU A 26 -13.50 -12.32 7.83
CA GLU A 26 -14.13 -13.24 8.78
C GLU A 26 -13.52 -13.05 10.18
N ALA A 27 -14.36 -13.07 11.21
CA ALA A 27 -13.91 -12.93 12.60
C ALA A 27 -12.98 -14.07 13.07
N ASP A 28 -13.05 -15.24 12.45
CA ASP A 28 -12.25 -16.42 12.83
C ASP A 28 -10.96 -16.58 12.01
N LYS A 29 -10.71 -15.67 11.04
CA LYS A 29 -9.54 -15.74 10.15
C LYS A 29 -8.68 -14.50 10.33
N VAL A 30 -7.36 -14.71 10.40
CA VAL A 30 -6.41 -13.60 10.41
C VAL A 30 -6.37 -12.99 9.01
N ARG A 31 -6.50 -11.68 8.94
CA ARG A 31 -6.35 -10.95 7.69
C ARG A 31 -5.40 -9.77 7.86
N LEU A 32 -4.32 -9.75 7.07
CA LEU A 32 -3.55 -8.52 6.90
C LEU A 32 -4.40 -7.48 6.14
N ILE A 33 -4.49 -6.29 6.71
CA ILE A 33 -4.99 -5.09 6.04
C ILE A 33 -3.84 -4.44 5.28
N ASP A 34 -2.74 -4.09 5.96
CA ASP A 34 -1.62 -3.41 5.34
C ASP A 34 -0.30 -3.52 6.14
N PHE A 35 0.82 -3.27 5.46
CA PHE A 35 2.11 -2.89 6.02
C PHE A 35 2.37 -1.40 5.79
N ILE A 36 2.23 -0.61 6.84
CA ILE A 36 2.52 0.83 6.78
C ILE A 36 3.99 1.05 7.15
N TYR A 37 4.70 1.77 6.29
CA TYR A 37 6.11 2.12 6.47
C TYR A 37 6.28 3.60 6.78
N GLU A 38 7.05 3.89 7.83
CA GLU A 38 7.36 5.25 8.28
C GLU A 38 8.88 5.39 8.49
N PRO A 39 9.60 6.11 7.60
CA PRO A 39 9.11 6.76 6.37
C PRO A 39 8.72 5.76 5.25
N ALA A 40 7.90 6.20 4.28
CA ALA A 40 7.46 5.41 3.12
C ALA A 40 8.62 4.98 2.20
N GLU A 41 9.73 5.72 2.27
CA GLU A 41 10.98 5.40 1.61
C GLU A 41 12.16 5.75 2.52
N ALA A 42 13.27 5.03 2.36
CA ALA A 42 14.46 5.23 3.19
C ALA A 42 15.74 5.11 2.39
N ALA A 43 16.79 5.79 2.86
CA ALA A 43 18.14 5.65 2.35
C ALA A 43 18.92 4.58 3.12
N PRO A 44 20.05 4.09 2.58
CA PRO A 44 20.96 3.23 3.33
C PRO A 44 21.38 3.86 4.66
N GLY A 45 21.30 3.08 5.75
CA GLY A 45 21.59 3.53 7.11
C GLY A 45 20.37 4.08 7.88
N ASP A 46 19.27 4.39 7.21
CA ASP A 46 18.07 4.90 7.87
C ASP A 46 17.36 3.80 8.69
N THR A 47 16.55 4.24 9.65
CA THR A 47 15.67 3.36 10.43
C THR A 47 14.23 3.56 9.98
N VAL A 48 13.58 2.45 9.65
CA VAL A 48 12.19 2.41 9.20
C VAL A 48 11.34 1.77 10.27
N THR A 49 10.26 2.44 10.66
CA THR A 49 9.22 1.85 11.49
C THR A 49 8.20 1.17 10.59
N VAL A 50 7.93 -0.10 10.86
CA VAL A 50 6.91 -0.89 10.16
C VAL A 50 5.75 -1.10 11.12
N LYS A 51 4.53 -0.89 10.65
CA LYS A 51 3.28 -1.27 11.34
C LYS A 51 2.53 -2.24 10.45
N ALA A 52 2.33 -3.45 10.94
CA ALA A 52 1.49 -4.45 10.29
C ALA A 52 0.10 -4.42 10.95
N LEU A 53 -0.92 -4.14 10.17
CA LEU A 53 -2.31 -4.06 10.62
C LEU A 53 -3.05 -5.33 10.23
N PHE A 54 -3.69 -5.97 11.21
CA PHE A 54 -4.45 -7.19 11.03
C PHE A 54 -5.88 -7.02 11.56
N SER A 55 -6.84 -7.66 10.92
CA SER A 55 -8.22 -7.75 11.38
C SER A 55 -8.73 -9.20 11.31
N GLY A 56 -9.96 -9.43 11.77
CA GLY A 56 -10.58 -10.73 11.90
C GLY A 56 -10.17 -11.39 13.22
N LYS A 57 -9.44 -12.50 13.14
CA LYS A 57 -8.90 -13.15 14.33
C LYS A 57 -7.71 -12.35 14.87
N ASP A 58 -7.78 -12.00 16.16
CA ASP A 58 -6.68 -11.34 16.88
C ASP A 58 -5.37 -12.13 16.76
N VAL A 59 -4.28 -11.38 16.61
CA VAL A 59 -2.92 -11.90 16.53
C VAL A 59 -1.99 -11.08 17.40
N THR A 60 -1.08 -11.78 18.08
CA THR A 60 0.01 -11.15 18.84
C THR A 60 1.35 -11.35 18.13
N PRO A 61 2.41 -10.62 18.52
CA PRO A 61 3.76 -10.82 17.99
C PRO A 61 4.25 -12.27 18.06
N GLU A 62 3.83 -13.03 19.08
CA GLU A 62 4.22 -14.42 19.30
C GLU A 62 3.56 -15.39 18.32
N ASP A 63 2.43 -15.02 17.73
CA ASP A 63 1.70 -15.85 16.76
C ASP A 63 2.34 -15.83 15.36
N ILE A 64 3.30 -14.93 15.13
CA ILE A 64 3.85 -14.63 13.81
C ILE A 64 5.36 -14.86 13.77
N SER A 65 5.81 -15.71 12.84
CA SER A 65 7.23 -15.83 12.52
C SER A 65 7.63 -14.76 11.50
N TRP A 66 8.34 -13.74 11.99
CA TRP A 66 8.83 -12.63 11.18
C TRP A 66 10.18 -12.94 10.54
N LYS A 67 10.28 -12.71 9.23
CA LYS A 67 11.54 -12.87 8.47
C LYS A 67 11.76 -11.66 7.58
N ILE A 68 13.02 -11.43 7.22
CA ILE A 68 13.42 -10.32 6.36
C ILE A 68 14.52 -10.74 5.38
N SER A 69 14.51 -10.13 4.21
CA SER A 69 15.54 -10.24 3.19
C SER A 69 15.91 -8.87 2.64
N PHE A 70 17.20 -8.57 2.67
CA PHE A 70 17.78 -7.38 2.03
C PHE A 70 18.32 -7.67 0.62
N LYS A 71 18.14 -8.90 0.12
CA LYS A 71 18.56 -9.33 -1.22
C LYS A 71 17.35 -9.84 -1.99
N VAL A 72 16.55 -8.92 -2.50
CA VAL A 72 15.48 -9.24 -3.44
C VAL A 72 16.06 -9.23 -4.85
N LEU A 73 15.75 -10.25 -5.63
CA LEU A 73 16.05 -10.30 -7.06
C LEU A 73 14.73 -10.09 -7.79
N LYS A 74 14.71 -9.20 -8.79
CA LYS A 74 13.58 -9.02 -9.69
C LYS A 74 14.05 -9.33 -11.11
N ASN A 75 13.40 -10.26 -11.79
CA ASN A 75 13.72 -10.54 -13.18
C ASN A 75 12.98 -9.59 -14.12
N LEU A 76 13.36 -9.59 -15.41
CA LEU A 76 12.76 -8.74 -16.44
C LEU A 76 11.26 -8.97 -16.65
N TYR A 77 10.73 -10.11 -16.20
CA TYR A 77 9.31 -10.46 -16.29
C TYR A 77 8.51 -10.06 -15.04
N GLY A 78 9.14 -9.36 -14.09
CA GLY A 78 8.51 -8.94 -12.85
C GLY A 78 8.32 -10.06 -11.83
N MET A 79 8.83 -11.27 -12.07
CA MET A 79 8.92 -12.28 -11.02
C MET A 79 10.09 -11.94 -10.12
N ASP A 80 9.83 -11.94 -8.82
CA ASP A 80 10.82 -11.64 -7.81
C ASP A 80 11.07 -12.83 -6.89
N THR A 81 12.22 -12.83 -6.23
CA THR A 81 12.60 -13.84 -5.25
C THR A 81 13.48 -13.18 -4.20
N ALA A 82 13.20 -13.49 -2.93
CA ALA A 82 14.06 -13.10 -1.83
C ALA A 82 15.15 -14.14 -1.58
N LEU A 83 16.39 -13.69 -1.50
CA LEU A 83 17.57 -14.48 -1.16
C LEU A 83 17.99 -14.17 0.28
N GLU A 84 18.71 -15.09 0.92
CA GLU A 84 19.25 -14.89 2.28
C GLU A 84 18.18 -14.47 3.30
N VAL A 85 16.98 -15.04 3.19
CA VAL A 85 15.88 -14.80 4.13
C VAL A 85 16.31 -15.24 5.53
N SER A 86 16.28 -14.30 6.47
CA SER A 86 16.68 -14.53 7.86
C SER A 86 15.57 -14.13 8.83
N PRO A 87 15.52 -14.71 10.04
CA PRO A 87 14.60 -14.23 11.07
C PRO A 87 14.82 -12.75 11.35
N LEU A 88 13.73 -12.01 11.58
CA LEU A 88 13.81 -10.62 12.00
C LEU A 88 14.56 -10.52 13.33
N LYS A 89 15.63 -9.72 13.40
CA LYS A 89 16.44 -9.57 14.61
C LYS A 89 15.77 -8.69 15.65
N GLN A 90 15.02 -7.69 15.18
CA GLN A 90 14.29 -6.76 16.02
C GLN A 90 13.04 -7.43 16.57
N ARG A 91 12.73 -7.11 17.83
CA ARG A 91 11.57 -7.68 18.51
C ARG A 91 10.30 -6.93 18.08
N PRO A 92 9.33 -7.59 17.43
CA PRO A 92 8.03 -7.00 17.20
C PRO A 92 7.30 -6.76 18.52
N VAL A 93 6.59 -5.65 18.60
CA VAL A 93 5.81 -5.23 19.76
C VAL A 93 4.36 -5.01 19.34
N GLN A 94 3.43 -5.37 20.22
CA GLN A 94 2.03 -5.01 20.04
C GLN A 94 1.89 -3.49 20.17
N CYS A 95 1.24 -2.88 19.18
CA CYS A 95 0.74 -1.50 19.24
C CYS A 95 -0.79 -1.51 19.30
N PHE A 96 -1.35 -0.38 19.71
CA PHE A 96 -2.79 -0.15 19.64
C PHE A 96 -3.12 0.58 18.34
N TYR A 97 -4.17 0.12 17.64
CA TYR A 97 -4.77 0.83 16.52
C TYR A 97 -6.26 1.07 16.81
N SER A 98 -7.02 0.00 17.01
CA SER A 98 -8.41 0.03 17.48
C SER A 98 -8.76 -1.29 18.18
N ASP A 99 -9.98 -1.41 18.68
CA ASP A 99 -10.50 -2.67 19.23
C ASP A 99 -10.80 -3.73 18.15
N SER A 100 -10.94 -3.34 16.88
CA SER A 100 -11.20 -4.27 15.75
C SER A 100 -9.97 -4.57 14.90
N THR A 101 -8.83 -3.92 15.21
CA THR A 101 -7.58 -4.05 14.44
C THR A 101 -6.39 -4.25 15.35
N SER A 102 -5.79 -5.43 15.23
CA SER A 102 -4.49 -5.76 15.82
C SER A 102 -3.37 -5.02 15.09
N CYS A 103 -2.47 -4.38 15.84
CA CYS A 103 -1.30 -3.69 15.31
C CYS A 103 -0.03 -4.31 15.87
N ILE A 104 0.91 -4.68 15.00
CA ILE A 104 2.24 -5.14 15.40
C ILE A 104 3.27 -4.22 14.75
N SER A 105 4.19 -3.68 15.55
CA SER A 105 5.20 -2.74 15.08
C SER A 105 6.62 -3.21 15.40
N PHE A 106 7.55 -2.88 14.53
CA PHE A 106 8.98 -3.08 14.73
C PHE A 106 9.78 -2.07 13.90
N GLN A 107 11.04 -1.89 14.28
CA GLN A 107 11.98 -1.05 13.53
C GLN A 107 12.95 -1.92 12.73
N VAL A 108 13.30 -1.48 11.53
CA VAL A 108 14.30 -2.09 10.67
C VAL A 108 15.35 -1.05 10.35
N ILE A 109 16.63 -1.38 10.60
CA ILE A 109 17.76 -0.55 10.16
C ILE A 109 18.17 -1.04 8.77
N ILE A 110 18.15 -0.14 7.80
CA ILE A 110 18.59 -0.43 6.44
C ILE A 110 20.12 -0.52 6.42
N PRO A 111 20.74 -1.63 5.97
CA PRO A 111 22.19 -1.75 5.91
C PRO A 111 22.80 -0.67 5.00
N GLU A 112 23.87 -0.02 5.45
CA GLU A 112 24.58 1.01 4.66
C GLU A 112 25.06 0.48 3.30
N ASN A 113 25.46 -0.79 3.23
CA ASN A 113 25.96 -1.42 2.00
C ASN A 113 24.88 -2.17 1.19
N ILE A 114 23.59 -1.91 1.43
CA ILE A 114 22.51 -2.61 0.76
C ILE A 114 22.58 -2.46 -0.77
N MET A 115 22.88 -1.26 -1.27
CA MET A 115 22.99 -0.98 -2.71
C MET A 115 24.10 -1.80 -3.37
N ARG A 116 25.28 -1.80 -2.73
CA ARG A 116 26.47 -2.52 -3.20
C ARG A 116 26.24 -4.03 -3.28
N LYS A 117 25.55 -4.58 -2.27
CA LYS A 117 25.28 -6.03 -2.17
C LYS A 117 24.02 -6.48 -2.89
N SER A 118 23.17 -5.56 -3.34
CA SER A 118 21.91 -5.90 -3.97
C SER A 118 22.14 -6.47 -5.37
N PRO A 119 21.50 -7.60 -5.71
CA PRO A 119 21.53 -8.13 -7.07
C PRO A 119 20.59 -7.38 -8.03
N MET A 120 19.76 -6.44 -7.54
CA MET A 120 18.89 -5.61 -8.40
C MET A 120 19.65 -4.57 -9.20
N ILE A 121 20.77 -4.08 -8.65
CA ILE A 121 21.66 -3.15 -9.33
C ILE A 121 22.76 -3.98 -9.99
N PRO A 122 22.79 -4.10 -11.33
CA PRO A 122 23.79 -4.90 -12.02
C PRO A 122 25.16 -4.21 -11.97
N GLU A 123 26.22 -5.00 -12.12
CA GLU A 123 27.61 -4.51 -12.12
C GLU A 123 27.86 -3.43 -13.19
N ASN A 124 27.12 -3.50 -14.31
CA ASN A 124 27.03 -2.44 -15.30
C ASN A 124 25.58 -1.89 -15.31
N PRO A 125 25.27 -0.83 -14.55
CA PRO A 125 23.92 -0.24 -14.47
C PRO A 125 23.33 0.15 -15.82
N LEU A 126 24.19 0.55 -16.77
CA LEU A 126 23.79 0.98 -18.11
C LEU A 126 23.32 -0.17 -18.99
N SER A 127 23.59 -1.42 -18.60
CA SER A 127 23.07 -2.59 -19.30
C SER A 127 21.54 -2.69 -19.27
N LEU A 128 20.88 -2.03 -18.30
CA LEU A 128 19.43 -2.00 -18.16
C LEU A 128 18.76 -0.92 -19.03
N LEU A 129 19.54 0.00 -19.58
CA LEU A 129 19.01 1.12 -20.34
C LEU A 129 18.75 0.72 -21.80
N PRO A 130 17.61 1.13 -22.37
CA PRO A 130 17.39 1.07 -23.81
C PRO A 130 18.57 1.74 -24.55
N PRO A 131 19.02 1.21 -25.71
CA PRO A 131 20.10 1.81 -26.47
C PRO A 131 19.92 3.30 -26.75
N GLU A 132 18.68 3.73 -26.99
CA GLU A 132 18.29 5.11 -27.26
C GLU A 132 18.55 6.02 -26.06
N MET A 133 18.49 5.50 -24.83
CA MET A 133 18.76 6.25 -23.60
C MET A 133 20.26 6.39 -23.31
N LYS A 134 21.10 5.50 -23.85
CA LYS A 134 22.55 5.52 -23.59
C LYS A 134 23.23 6.76 -24.16
N ASP A 135 22.71 7.30 -25.25
CA ASP A 135 23.27 8.47 -25.92
C ASP A 135 23.06 9.77 -25.12
N PHE A 136 22.08 9.79 -24.21
CA PHE A 136 21.82 10.92 -23.31
C PHE A 136 22.70 10.91 -22.06
N ILE A 137 23.41 9.82 -21.81
CA ILE A 137 24.28 9.68 -20.64
C ILE A 137 25.63 10.31 -20.96
N PRO A 138 26.14 11.23 -20.13
CA PRO A 138 27.48 11.78 -20.25
C PRO A 138 28.52 10.67 -20.40
N GLU A 139 29.47 10.83 -21.31
CA GLU A 139 30.52 9.84 -21.60
C GLU A 139 31.26 9.39 -20.34
N MET A 140 31.52 10.32 -19.42
CA MET A 140 32.11 10.06 -18.11
C MET A 140 31.38 8.98 -17.31
N LEU A 141 30.05 8.91 -17.38
CA LEU A 141 29.24 7.94 -16.64
C LEU A 141 29.09 6.62 -17.40
N ARG A 142 29.43 6.59 -18.70
CA ARG A 142 29.32 5.37 -19.52
C ARG A 142 30.35 4.30 -19.17
N GLU A 143 31.50 4.73 -18.67
CA GLU A 143 32.64 3.87 -18.36
C GLU A 143 32.66 3.41 -16.90
N LEU A 144 31.83 4.01 -16.04
CA LEU A 144 31.80 3.69 -14.62
C LEU A 144 31.10 2.37 -14.35
N ASP A 145 31.68 1.58 -13.45
CA ASP A 145 31.00 0.42 -12.91
C ASP A 145 30.01 0.81 -11.80
N LYS A 146 29.26 -0.19 -11.30
CA LYS A 146 28.33 -0.01 -10.19
C LYS A 146 28.96 0.66 -8.98
N ASN A 147 30.17 0.25 -8.58
CA ASN A 147 30.81 0.78 -7.39
C ASN A 147 31.28 2.21 -7.60
N ASP A 148 31.81 2.54 -8.76
CA ASP A 148 32.21 3.91 -9.10
C ASP A 148 31.01 4.87 -9.07
N ILE A 149 29.86 4.46 -9.63
CA ILE A 149 28.61 5.24 -9.57
C ILE A 149 28.14 5.42 -8.13
N LEU A 150 28.16 4.34 -7.33
CA LEU A 150 27.77 4.42 -5.92
C LEU A 150 28.74 5.27 -5.10
N ASP A 151 30.05 5.20 -5.35
CA ASP A 151 31.06 6.03 -4.70
C ASP A 151 30.80 7.51 -4.98
N MET A 152 30.49 7.87 -6.23
CA MET A 152 30.13 9.23 -6.61
C MET A 152 28.84 9.69 -5.91
N VAL A 153 27.78 8.90 -5.96
CA VAL A 153 26.48 9.23 -5.32
C VAL A 153 26.64 9.36 -3.80
N GLU A 154 27.35 8.44 -3.15
CA GLU A 154 27.57 8.49 -1.70
C GLU A 154 28.45 9.69 -1.30
N LEU A 155 29.45 10.05 -2.10
CA LEU A 155 30.28 11.23 -1.86
C LEU A 155 29.46 12.52 -1.91
N ILE A 156 28.66 12.71 -2.97
CA ILE A 156 27.79 13.90 -3.09
C ILE A 156 26.72 13.88 -1.99
N GLY A 157 26.11 12.72 -1.73
CA GLY A 157 25.12 12.56 -0.68
C GLY A 157 25.66 12.94 0.71
N ALA A 158 26.91 12.60 1.01
CA ALA A 158 27.57 12.99 2.25
C ALA A 158 27.79 14.51 2.35
N GLN A 159 28.08 15.19 1.24
CA GLN A 159 28.17 16.65 1.20
C GLN A 159 26.79 17.28 1.41
N VAL A 160 25.76 16.81 0.70
CA VAL A 160 24.37 17.31 0.81
C VAL A 160 23.83 17.18 2.24
N LYS A 161 24.04 16.03 2.88
CA LYS A 161 23.56 15.76 4.23
C LYS A 161 24.05 16.80 5.25
N ASN A 162 25.29 17.27 5.10
CA ASN A 162 25.94 18.18 6.05
C ASN A 162 25.96 19.64 5.59
N ALA A 163 25.50 19.94 4.37
CA ALA A 163 25.53 21.26 3.76
C ALA A 163 24.47 22.21 4.34
N ASP A 164 24.82 23.49 4.42
CA ASP A 164 23.87 24.59 4.58
C ASP A 164 23.29 25.03 3.22
N GLU A 165 22.28 25.92 3.24
CA GLU A 165 21.61 26.41 2.03
C GLU A 165 22.55 27.05 0.99
N SER A 166 23.61 27.72 1.44
CA SER A 166 24.57 28.37 0.53
C SER A 166 25.45 27.33 -0.17
N THR A 167 25.86 26.31 0.58
CA THR A 167 26.64 25.18 0.09
C THR A 167 25.81 24.32 -0.87
N LEU A 168 24.53 24.08 -0.56
CA LEU A 168 23.63 23.35 -1.45
C LEU A 168 23.48 24.02 -2.81
N ARG A 169 23.30 25.35 -2.86
CA ARG A 169 23.25 26.11 -4.13
C ARG A 169 24.56 26.03 -4.91
N GLN A 170 25.69 26.07 -4.20
CA GLN A 170 27.00 25.91 -4.85
C GLN A 170 27.14 24.51 -5.45
N LEU A 171 26.75 23.45 -4.72
CA LEU A 171 26.76 22.08 -5.22
C LEU A 171 25.86 21.92 -6.46
N THR A 172 24.65 22.47 -6.44
CA THR A 172 23.77 22.45 -7.62
C THR A 172 24.45 23.08 -8.84
N SER A 173 25.11 24.24 -8.68
CA SER A 173 25.82 24.91 -9.78
C SER A 173 27.09 24.18 -10.23
N GLU A 174 27.81 23.52 -9.32
CA GLU A 174 29.04 22.77 -9.63
C GLU A 174 28.73 21.48 -10.40
N TYR A 175 27.59 20.85 -10.08
CA TYR A 175 27.17 19.56 -10.62
C TYR A 175 25.95 19.64 -11.54
N ASP A 176 25.68 20.79 -12.17
CA ASP A 176 24.47 21.08 -12.96
C ASP A 176 24.01 19.91 -13.88
N SER A 177 24.92 19.43 -14.74
CA SER A 177 24.64 18.28 -15.62
C SER A 177 24.31 16.95 -14.92
N LEU A 178 24.84 16.74 -13.71
CA LEU A 178 24.55 15.54 -12.90
C LEU A 178 23.24 15.71 -12.14
N ILE A 179 22.92 16.93 -11.70
CA ILE A 179 21.66 17.27 -11.01
C ILE A 179 20.46 16.95 -11.90
N GLU A 180 20.50 17.34 -13.17
CA GLU A 180 19.42 17.02 -14.14
C GLU A 180 19.20 15.50 -14.30
N MET A 181 20.26 14.70 -14.15
CA MET A 181 20.16 13.24 -14.27
C MET A 181 19.96 12.52 -12.94
N LEU A 182 19.98 13.24 -11.82
CA LEU A 182 19.94 12.62 -10.52
C LEU A 182 18.61 11.87 -10.29
N PRO A 183 17.41 12.40 -10.61
CA PRO A 183 16.15 11.66 -10.44
C PRO A 183 16.10 10.29 -11.14
N PRO A 184 16.38 10.15 -12.46
CA PRO A 184 16.39 8.83 -13.09
C PRO A 184 17.52 7.95 -12.55
N LEU A 185 18.70 8.50 -12.24
CA LEU A 185 19.79 7.74 -11.64
C LEU A 185 19.37 7.12 -10.29
N LEU A 186 18.69 7.88 -9.42
CA LEU A 186 18.23 7.38 -8.13
C LEU A 186 17.16 6.28 -8.26
N GLN A 187 16.31 6.34 -9.30
CA GLN A 187 15.38 5.25 -9.62
C GLN A 187 16.11 3.96 -10.01
N TYR A 188 17.19 4.05 -10.80
CA TYR A 188 18.03 2.88 -11.11
C TYR A 188 18.79 2.37 -9.89
N LEU A 189 19.15 3.27 -8.96
CA LEU A 189 19.77 2.94 -7.68
C LEU A 189 18.73 2.70 -6.58
N THR A 190 17.64 2.03 -6.93
CA THR A 190 16.60 1.60 -5.97
C THR A 190 16.66 0.09 -5.78
N VAL A 191 16.62 -0.35 -4.53
CA VAL A 191 16.63 -1.77 -4.15
C VAL A 191 15.44 -2.10 -3.26
N GLN A 192 15.00 -3.34 -3.27
CA GLN A 192 13.88 -3.81 -2.46
C GLN A 192 14.35 -4.61 -1.24
N VAL A 193 13.67 -4.38 -0.13
CA VAL A 193 13.72 -5.18 1.09
C VAL A 193 12.39 -5.91 1.20
N ARG A 194 12.42 -7.21 1.45
CA ARG A 194 11.19 -8.02 1.63
C ARG A 194 11.03 -8.43 3.08
N ILE A 195 9.87 -8.13 3.64
CA ILE A 195 9.42 -8.58 4.95
C ILE A 195 8.43 -9.73 4.75
N PHE A 196 8.53 -10.74 5.61
CA PHE A 196 7.61 -11.87 5.64
C PHE A 196 6.98 -12.00 7.02
N ALA A 197 5.67 -12.22 7.03
CA ALA A 197 4.91 -12.65 8.19
C ALA A 197 4.36 -14.06 7.92
N GLU A 198 4.75 -15.03 8.73
CA GLU A 198 4.24 -16.41 8.64
C GLU A 198 3.40 -16.72 9.88
N ILE A 199 2.08 -16.85 9.67
CA ILE A 199 1.10 -17.10 10.73
C ILE A 199 0.76 -18.59 10.73
N SER A 200 1.02 -19.27 11.87
CA SER A 200 0.70 -20.69 12.09
C SER A 200 1.14 -21.65 10.96
N SER A 201 2.21 -21.32 10.23
CA SER A 201 2.78 -22.11 9.11
C SER A 201 1.85 -22.36 7.90
N TRP A 202 0.67 -21.73 7.85
CA TRP A 202 -0.30 -21.92 6.74
C TRP A 202 -0.52 -20.66 5.91
N HIS A 203 -0.32 -19.49 6.52
CA HIS A 203 -0.49 -18.21 5.84
C HIS A 203 0.84 -17.47 5.82
N LYS A 204 1.37 -17.26 4.62
CA LYS A 204 2.59 -16.49 4.38
C LYS A 204 2.22 -15.21 3.68
N ILE A 205 2.51 -14.10 4.32
CA ILE A 205 2.33 -12.76 3.78
C ILE A 205 3.70 -12.18 3.49
N GLN A 206 3.80 -11.38 2.44
CA GLN A 206 5.01 -10.69 2.06
C GLN A 206 4.70 -9.22 1.74
N SER A 207 5.65 -8.35 2.05
CA SER A 207 5.60 -6.96 1.65
C SER A 207 6.99 -6.49 1.24
N ASP A 208 7.03 -5.69 0.18
CA ASP A 208 8.25 -5.10 -0.37
C ASP A 208 8.35 -3.64 0.03
N TYR A 209 9.56 -3.23 0.37
CA TYR A 209 9.89 -1.88 0.75
C TYR A 209 11.07 -1.39 -0.09
N SER A 210 10.93 -0.21 -0.69
CA SER A 210 11.96 0.35 -1.56
C SER A 210 12.94 1.21 -0.75
N VAL A 211 14.22 0.98 -0.99
CA VAL A 211 15.34 1.75 -0.44
C VAL A 211 16.01 2.49 -1.59
N ARG A 212 16.20 3.80 -1.45
CA ARG A 212 16.82 4.71 -2.44
C ARG A 212 17.37 5.97 -1.77
N TYR A 213 18.21 6.73 -2.46
CA TYR A 213 18.86 7.91 -1.86
C TYR A 213 18.02 9.21 -1.92
N ASN A 214 16.76 9.16 -2.37
CA ASN A 214 15.92 10.35 -2.54
C ASN A 214 15.87 11.21 -1.27
N SER A 215 15.68 10.61 -0.09
CA SER A 215 15.64 11.35 1.19
C SER A 215 16.90 12.17 1.49
N ILE A 216 18.08 11.72 1.02
CA ILE A 216 19.34 12.45 1.17
C ILE A 216 19.36 13.67 0.24
N PHE A 217 18.93 13.47 -1.01
CA PHE A 217 19.04 14.47 -2.06
C PHE A 217 17.84 15.41 -2.19
N ALA A 218 16.73 15.16 -1.50
CA ALA A 218 15.53 16.00 -1.50
C ALA A 218 15.77 17.45 -1.05
N ARG A 219 16.91 17.72 -0.40
CA ARG A 219 17.33 19.06 0.00
C ARG A 219 18.07 19.83 -1.10
N LEU A 220 18.51 19.18 -2.18
CA LEU A 220 19.19 19.85 -3.27
C LEU A 220 18.20 20.74 -4.04
N PRO A 221 18.46 22.05 -4.16
CA PRO A 221 17.67 22.92 -5.01
C PRO A 221 17.73 22.46 -6.47
N GLU A 222 16.61 22.57 -7.18
CA GLU A 222 16.50 22.35 -8.63
C GLU A 222 16.77 20.90 -9.10
N ALA A 223 16.98 19.97 -8.16
CA ALA A 223 17.19 18.56 -8.49
C ALA A 223 15.91 17.78 -8.81
N ASP A 224 14.74 18.36 -8.56
CA ASP A 224 13.43 17.71 -8.75
C ASP A 224 13.34 16.31 -8.12
N ILE A 225 13.92 16.17 -6.93
CA ILE A 225 13.90 14.94 -6.14
C ILE A 225 12.82 15.04 -5.08
N TYR A 226 11.86 14.13 -5.20
CA TYR A 226 10.69 14.07 -4.34
C TYR A 226 10.78 12.82 -3.46
N VAL A 227 10.21 12.95 -2.25
CA VAL A 227 10.19 11.90 -1.22
C VAL A 227 8.75 11.52 -0.99
N ASN A 228 8.46 10.23 -1.01
CA ASN A 228 7.14 9.71 -0.70
C ASN A 228 6.77 9.98 0.77
N LYS A 229 5.61 10.59 1.02
CA LYS A 229 5.10 10.99 2.35
C LYS A 229 3.94 10.15 2.86
N ASN A 230 3.59 9.06 2.17
CA ASN A 230 2.34 8.31 2.30
C ASN A 230 1.09 9.14 1.96
N PRO A 231 0.05 8.53 1.38
CA PRO A 231 -1.21 9.20 1.12
C PRO A 231 -1.92 9.61 2.42
N VAL A 232 -2.71 10.68 2.35
CA VAL A 232 -3.56 11.15 3.45
C VAL A 232 -5.02 10.84 3.13
N ILE A 233 -5.71 10.18 4.06
CA ILE A 233 -7.17 9.96 3.99
C ILE A 233 -7.83 11.15 4.68
N ASP A 234 -8.47 12.03 3.91
CA ASP A 234 -9.12 13.24 4.42
C ASP A 234 -10.54 12.98 4.90
N SER A 235 -11.29 12.13 4.21
CA SER A 235 -12.62 11.74 4.65
C SER A 235 -13.12 10.49 3.96
N ILE A 236 -14.08 9.83 4.60
CA ILE A 236 -14.82 8.70 4.05
C ILE A 236 -16.30 9.02 4.18
N GLY A 237 -17.10 8.63 3.18
CA GLY A 237 -18.54 8.71 3.32
C GLY A 237 -19.31 7.90 2.30
N ILE A 238 -20.62 7.88 2.50
CA ILE A 238 -21.56 7.15 1.66
C ILE A 238 -22.48 8.14 0.97
N TYR A 239 -22.53 8.06 -0.35
CA TYR A 239 -23.54 8.69 -1.18
C TYR A 239 -24.78 7.82 -1.26
N LYS A 240 -25.94 8.41 -0.99
CA LYS A 240 -27.25 7.83 -1.27
C LYS A 240 -27.86 8.54 -2.47
N VAL A 241 -27.99 7.82 -3.56
CA VAL A 241 -28.35 8.36 -4.88
C VAL A 241 -29.71 7.84 -5.29
N LYS A 242 -30.61 8.73 -5.72
CA LYS A 242 -31.95 8.34 -6.17
C LYS A 242 -31.88 7.47 -7.43
N GLY A 243 -32.65 6.39 -7.44
CA GLY A 243 -32.71 5.39 -8.51
C GLY A 243 -32.14 4.04 -8.06
N LYS A 244 -32.91 2.97 -8.28
CA LYS A 244 -32.52 1.59 -7.93
C LYS A 244 -31.55 1.01 -8.96
N GLY A 245 -30.55 0.27 -8.49
CA GLY A 245 -29.65 -0.52 -9.35
C GLY A 245 -28.72 0.33 -10.21
N LYS A 246 -28.35 1.53 -9.75
CA LYS A 246 -27.33 2.33 -10.43
C LYS A 246 -25.96 1.70 -10.18
N ILE A 247 -25.21 1.53 -11.26
CA ILE A 247 -23.83 1.03 -11.24
C ILE A 247 -22.79 2.15 -11.29
N SER A 248 -23.23 3.40 -11.52
CA SER A 248 -22.39 4.58 -11.49
C SER A 248 -23.23 5.81 -11.14
N PHE A 249 -22.58 6.85 -10.63
CA PHE A 249 -23.18 8.17 -10.49
C PHE A 249 -22.13 9.26 -10.72
N ASP A 250 -22.62 10.46 -11.04
CA ASP A 250 -21.81 11.65 -11.22
C ASP A 250 -22.06 12.59 -10.05
N GLU A 251 -21.05 12.71 -9.18
CA GLU A 251 -21.06 13.57 -7.99
C GLU A 251 -21.26 15.06 -8.32
N LYS A 252 -20.93 15.52 -9.52
CA LYS A 252 -21.06 16.94 -9.89
C LYS A 252 -22.51 17.37 -10.10
N LYS A 253 -23.43 16.42 -10.24
CA LYS A 253 -24.85 16.70 -10.44
C LYS A 253 -25.60 17.03 -9.14
N HIS A 254 -24.98 16.86 -7.96
CA HIS A 254 -25.55 17.15 -6.64
C HIS A 254 -26.94 16.54 -6.38
N GLN A 255 -27.21 15.36 -6.95
CA GLN A 255 -28.47 14.62 -6.75
C GLN A 255 -28.28 13.45 -5.77
N TYR A 256 -27.77 13.75 -4.58
CA TYR A 256 -27.47 12.76 -3.54
C TYR A 256 -27.64 13.33 -2.12
N GLU A 257 -27.81 12.43 -1.15
CA GLU A 257 -27.53 12.68 0.26
C GLU A 257 -26.14 12.10 0.56
N PHE A 258 -25.34 12.77 1.39
CA PHE A 258 -23.99 12.30 1.77
C PHE A 258 -23.92 12.07 3.28
N PHE A 259 -23.53 10.87 3.67
CA PHE A 259 -23.32 10.47 5.06
C PHE A 259 -21.82 10.34 5.28
N ARG A 260 -21.22 11.31 5.98
CA ARG A 260 -19.80 11.23 6.33
C ARG A 260 -19.63 10.15 7.39
N LEU A 261 -18.71 9.21 7.15
CA LEU A 261 -18.27 8.19 8.09
C LEU A 261 -17.02 8.61 8.86
N TYR A 262 -16.16 9.42 8.23
CA TYR A 262 -14.93 9.92 8.84
C TYR A 262 -14.53 11.27 8.25
N GLY A 263 -13.89 12.09 9.08
CA GLY A 263 -13.14 13.30 8.75
C GLY A 263 -12.22 13.69 9.92
N PRO A 264 -11.12 14.42 9.68
CA PRO A 264 -10.08 14.69 10.69
C PRO A 264 -10.55 15.53 11.89
N LEU A 265 -11.71 16.18 11.78
CA LEU A 265 -12.30 16.98 12.84
C LEU A 265 -13.49 16.27 13.53
N ASP A 266 -13.85 15.07 13.06
CA ASP A 266 -14.96 14.32 13.61
C ASP A 266 -14.52 13.69 14.95
N GLU A 267 -15.48 13.48 15.86
CA GLU A 267 -15.19 12.79 17.12
C GLU A 267 -14.77 11.35 16.83
N VAL A 268 -13.65 10.95 17.43
CA VAL A 268 -13.16 9.56 17.43
C VAL A 268 -14.28 8.66 17.92
N ASP A 269 -14.58 7.59 17.17
CA ASP A 269 -15.62 6.58 17.46
C ASP A 269 -17.09 7.01 17.29
N SER A 270 -17.37 8.10 16.56
CA SER A 270 -18.77 8.44 16.26
C SER A 270 -19.42 7.41 15.31
N ILE A 271 -20.33 6.58 15.84
CA ILE A 271 -21.08 5.61 15.03
C ILE A 271 -22.14 6.34 14.20
N GLN A 272 -21.98 6.31 12.88
CA GLN A 272 -22.89 6.96 11.94
C GLN A 272 -24.03 6.02 11.53
N GLU A 273 -25.29 6.49 11.64
CA GLU A 273 -26.47 5.73 11.18
C GLU A 273 -26.76 6.03 9.69
N ILE A 274 -26.78 4.97 8.88
CA ILE A 274 -27.02 5.04 7.43
C ILE A 274 -28.43 4.53 7.11
N PRO A 275 -29.36 5.39 6.66
CA PRO A 275 -30.71 4.97 6.32
C PRO A 275 -30.71 4.10 5.05
N VAL A 276 -31.25 2.89 5.16
CA VAL A 276 -31.30 1.90 4.07
C VAL A 276 -32.67 1.88 3.41
N ASP A 277 -32.70 2.19 2.11
CA ASP A 277 -33.88 2.15 1.24
C ASP A 277 -33.48 1.72 -0.18
N THR A 278 -33.14 0.43 -0.32
CA THR A 278 -32.71 -0.20 -1.58
C THR A 278 -33.83 -0.30 -2.62
N SER A 279 -35.07 0.05 -2.25
CA SER A 279 -36.20 0.08 -3.18
C SER A 279 -36.17 1.30 -4.10
N ALA A 280 -35.64 2.42 -3.60
CA ALA A 280 -35.66 3.71 -4.28
C ALA A 280 -34.26 4.31 -4.53
N PHE A 281 -33.23 3.81 -3.85
CA PHE A 281 -31.89 4.39 -3.88
C PHE A 281 -30.82 3.34 -4.18
N SER A 282 -29.68 3.83 -4.68
CA SER A 282 -28.41 3.10 -4.78
C SER A 282 -27.38 3.82 -3.93
N TYR A 283 -26.39 3.07 -3.43
CA TYR A 283 -25.40 3.58 -2.50
C TYR A 283 -24.00 3.41 -3.05
N PHE A 284 -23.15 4.38 -2.75
CA PHE A 284 -21.76 4.39 -3.17
C PHE A 284 -20.91 4.86 -2.01
N ILE A 285 -19.80 4.15 -1.76
CA ILE A 285 -18.82 4.56 -0.77
C ILE A 285 -17.72 5.37 -1.47
N ALA A 286 -17.23 6.41 -0.81
CA ALA A 286 -16.24 7.30 -1.36
C ALA A 286 -15.12 7.60 -0.37
N ALA A 287 -13.91 7.68 -0.91
CA ALA A 287 -12.71 8.13 -0.26
C ALA A 287 -12.31 9.49 -0.81
N PHE A 288 -11.94 10.41 0.08
CA PHE A 288 -11.31 11.67 -0.28
C PHE A 288 -9.91 11.67 0.28
N THR A 289 -8.94 11.94 -0.58
CA THR A 289 -7.53 11.78 -0.26
C THR A 289 -6.72 12.98 -0.72
N SER A 290 -5.70 13.33 0.04
CA SER A 290 -4.74 14.39 -0.25
C SER A 290 -3.32 13.92 0.02
N GLY A 291 -2.34 14.82 -0.11
CA GLY A 291 -0.93 14.50 0.12
C GLY A 291 -0.28 13.77 -1.06
N LYS A 292 -0.80 13.95 -2.28
CA LYS A 292 -0.17 13.40 -3.47
C LYS A 292 1.23 13.96 -3.66
N ASP A 293 2.19 13.07 -3.82
CA ASP A 293 3.54 13.42 -4.22
C ASP A 293 3.70 13.44 -5.75
N SER A 294 4.79 14.06 -6.18
CA SER A 294 5.22 14.06 -7.58
C SER A 294 6.52 13.28 -7.72
N GLU A 295 6.87 12.87 -8.93
CA GLU A 295 8.20 12.36 -9.25
C GLU A 295 8.49 12.56 -10.74
N VAL A 296 9.76 12.79 -11.07
CA VAL A 296 10.26 12.77 -12.44
C VAL A 296 10.32 11.32 -12.92
N THR A 297 9.70 11.00 -14.05
CA THR A 297 9.78 9.65 -14.65
C THR A 297 11.16 9.35 -15.20
N ILE A 298 11.39 8.09 -15.58
CA ILE A 298 12.59 7.69 -16.32
C ILE A 298 12.79 8.47 -17.63
N GLU A 299 11.72 9.03 -18.18
CA GLU A 299 11.73 9.85 -19.41
C GLU A 299 11.95 11.35 -19.13
N GLY A 300 12.11 11.75 -17.87
CA GLY A 300 12.31 13.14 -17.48
C GLY A 300 11.01 13.95 -17.30
N ASN A 301 9.84 13.31 -17.34
CA ASN A 301 8.56 14.01 -17.19
C ASN A 301 8.15 14.08 -15.72
N LEU A 302 7.81 15.27 -15.22
CA LEU A 302 7.20 15.40 -13.90
C LEU A 302 5.77 14.82 -13.92
N MET A 303 5.50 13.84 -13.06
CA MET A 303 4.19 13.23 -12.90
C MET A 303 3.72 13.35 -11.45
N GLU A 304 2.43 13.64 -11.27
CA GLU A 304 1.74 13.52 -9.98
C GLU A 304 1.23 12.09 -9.81
N GLU A 305 1.29 11.57 -8.59
CA GLU A 305 0.81 10.22 -8.32
C GLU A 305 -0.73 10.11 -8.32
N GLN A 306 -1.19 8.87 -8.35
CA GLN A 306 -2.59 8.53 -8.16
C GLN A 306 -2.74 7.80 -6.83
N HIS A 307 -3.87 8.02 -6.16
CA HIS A 307 -4.24 7.24 -4.99
C HIS A 307 -5.23 6.17 -5.41
N TRP A 308 -4.92 4.94 -5.07
CA TRP A 308 -5.77 3.79 -5.32
C TRP A 308 -6.39 3.34 -4.01
N THR A 309 -7.67 2.95 -4.05
CA THR A 309 -8.41 2.55 -2.87
C THR A 309 -8.70 1.06 -2.86
N GLN A 310 -8.62 0.48 -1.67
CA GLN A 310 -9.04 -0.88 -1.40
C GLN A 310 -9.89 -0.90 -0.13
N TRP A 311 -11.07 -1.49 -0.26
CA TRP A 311 -12.05 -1.54 0.81
C TRP A 311 -12.11 -2.95 1.39
N TYR A 312 -12.06 -3.04 2.71
CA TYR A 312 -12.37 -4.26 3.45
C TYR A 312 -13.52 -4.01 4.40
N TYR A 313 -14.24 -5.06 4.76
CA TYR A 313 -15.35 -4.92 5.69
C TYR A 313 -15.61 -6.16 6.53
N GLN A 314 -16.22 -5.94 7.69
CA GLN A 314 -16.63 -6.96 8.65
C GLN A 314 -17.99 -6.58 9.26
N PHE A 315 -18.71 -7.59 9.75
CA PHE A 315 -19.95 -7.44 10.49
C PHE A 315 -19.82 -8.06 11.88
N ALA A 316 -20.73 -7.68 12.77
CA ALA A 316 -20.85 -8.33 14.07
C ALA A 316 -21.21 -9.82 13.89
N SER A 317 -20.49 -10.71 14.58
CA SER A 317 -20.61 -12.17 14.35
C SER A 317 -21.99 -12.73 14.71
N ASP A 318 -22.67 -12.14 15.69
CA ASP A 318 -24.02 -12.49 16.11
C ASP A 318 -25.10 -12.04 15.11
N GLU A 319 -24.81 -11.04 14.28
CA GLU A 319 -25.75 -10.52 13.28
C GLU A 319 -25.75 -11.30 11.97
N ILE A 320 -24.67 -12.05 11.70
CA ILE A 320 -24.51 -12.85 10.47
C ILE A 320 -24.90 -14.31 10.65
N GLU A 321 -25.25 -14.74 11.87
CA GLU A 321 -25.65 -16.13 12.12
C GLU A 321 -26.94 -16.48 11.36
N GLY A 322 -26.83 -17.46 10.45
CA GLY A 322 -27.94 -17.93 9.62
C GLY A 322 -28.35 -16.98 8.49
N VAL A 323 -27.56 -15.94 8.20
CA VAL A 323 -27.77 -15.03 7.07
C VAL A 323 -27.00 -15.56 5.85
N SER A 324 -27.61 -15.48 4.65
CA SER A 324 -26.93 -15.88 3.41
C SER A 324 -25.80 -14.91 3.08
N HIS A 325 -24.68 -15.41 2.55
CA HIS A 325 -23.59 -14.54 2.09
C HIS A 325 -24.01 -13.56 0.99
N ASP A 326 -24.99 -13.93 0.17
CA ASP A 326 -25.54 -13.08 -0.90
C ASP A 326 -26.38 -11.91 -0.33
N ASP A 327 -26.77 -11.99 0.94
CA ASP A 327 -27.57 -10.97 1.62
C ASP A 327 -26.72 -9.99 2.45
N PHE A 328 -25.39 -10.13 2.45
CA PHE A 328 -24.48 -9.22 3.11
C PHE A 328 -24.26 -7.92 2.33
N MET A 329 -23.76 -6.89 3.02
CA MET A 329 -23.18 -5.75 2.31
C MET A 329 -21.96 -6.21 1.51
N ALA A 330 -21.72 -5.52 0.41
CA ALA A 330 -20.44 -5.59 -0.28
C ALA A 330 -20.06 -4.27 -0.93
N VAL A 331 -18.76 -4.08 -1.14
CA VAL A 331 -18.23 -2.97 -1.90
C VAL A 331 -17.75 -3.51 -3.24
N GLU A 332 -18.47 -3.21 -4.31
CA GLU A 332 -18.04 -3.62 -5.65
C GLU A 332 -17.03 -2.59 -6.16
N ASN A 333 -15.77 -3.03 -6.19
CA ASN A 333 -14.64 -2.19 -6.53
C ASN A 333 -14.36 -2.25 -8.04
N ILE A 334 -14.33 -1.10 -8.69
CA ILE A 334 -13.56 -0.91 -9.93
C ILE A 334 -12.20 -0.42 -9.43
N MET A 335 -11.25 -1.35 -9.26
CA MET A 335 -9.93 -1.08 -8.65
C MET A 335 -9.35 0.29 -9.06
N GLY A 336 -8.97 1.09 -8.06
CA GLY A 336 -8.33 2.39 -8.26
C GLY A 336 -9.28 3.60 -8.27
N ASP A 337 -10.59 3.38 -8.19
CA ASP A 337 -11.56 4.47 -8.13
C ASP A 337 -11.74 5.00 -6.69
N ALA A 338 -11.84 6.32 -6.54
CA ALA A 338 -12.16 6.96 -5.26
C ALA A 338 -13.60 6.69 -4.79
N VAL A 339 -14.47 6.22 -5.71
CA VAL A 339 -15.89 6.00 -5.48
C VAL A 339 -16.27 4.60 -5.96
N SER A 340 -16.79 3.78 -5.06
CA SER A 340 -17.17 2.38 -5.32
C SER A 340 -18.66 2.14 -5.06
N ILE A 341 -19.25 1.17 -5.74
CA ILE A 341 -20.64 0.77 -5.48
C ILE A 341 -20.68 0.08 -4.11
N MET A 342 -21.63 0.47 -3.28
CA MET A 342 -21.89 -0.18 -2.00
C MET A 342 -23.25 -0.87 -2.06
N LEU A 343 -23.23 -2.19 -2.17
CA LEU A 343 -24.42 -3.01 -2.03
C LEU A 343 -24.79 -3.06 -0.54
N MET A 344 -25.97 -2.57 -0.20
CA MET A 344 -26.49 -2.63 1.17
C MET A 344 -26.93 -4.07 1.50
N PRO A 345 -26.86 -4.51 2.78
CA PRO A 345 -27.32 -5.84 3.15
C PRO A 345 -28.80 -6.00 2.85
N ALA A 346 -29.18 -7.15 2.30
CA ALA A 346 -30.57 -7.50 2.02
C ALA A 346 -31.28 -8.00 3.29
N ASP A 347 -30.56 -8.69 4.19
CA ASP A 347 -31.07 -9.12 5.48
C ASP A 347 -30.97 -8.00 6.52
N LYS A 348 -32.12 -7.61 7.11
CA LYS A 348 -32.21 -6.55 8.13
C LYS A 348 -31.57 -6.92 9.47
N LYS A 349 -31.13 -8.17 9.67
CA LYS A 349 -30.36 -8.59 10.85
C LYS A 349 -28.98 -7.95 10.91
N VAL A 350 -28.34 -7.75 9.76
CA VAL A 350 -27.01 -7.12 9.65
C VAL A 350 -27.18 -5.62 9.86
N LYS A 351 -26.75 -5.11 11.00
CA LYS A 351 -26.91 -3.70 11.37
C LYS A 351 -25.58 -3.02 11.53
N ASN A 352 -24.64 -3.64 12.21
CA ASN A 352 -23.34 -3.04 12.51
C ASN A 352 -22.30 -3.49 11.50
N PHE A 353 -21.47 -2.55 11.07
CA PHE A 353 -20.36 -2.82 10.17
C PHE A 353 -19.10 -2.08 10.62
N THR A 354 -17.96 -2.69 10.31
CA THR A 354 -16.65 -2.05 10.32
C THR A 354 -16.14 -2.07 8.88
N ILE A 355 -15.61 -0.95 8.41
CA ILE A 355 -14.99 -0.82 7.10
C ILE A 355 -13.55 -0.32 7.29
N TRP A 356 -12.62 -0.93 6.58
CA TRP A 356 -11.26 -0.43 6.42
C TRP A 356 -11.10 0.12 5.01
N LEU A 357 -10.61 1.35 4.92
CA LEU A 357 -10.10 1.93 3.70
C LEU A 357 -8.58 1.88 3.75
N GLU A 358 -7.99 1.10 2.85
CA GLU A 358 -6.58 1.17 2.51
C GLU A 358 -6.44 2.09 1.29
N VAL A 359 -5.56 3.09 1.41
CA VAL A 359 -5.14 3.94 0.29
C VAL A 359 -3.65 3.73 0.09
N TYR A 360 -3.26 3.40 -1.13
CA TYR A 360 -1.86 3.37 -1.52
C TYR A 360 -1.64 4.27 -2.73
N ASP A 361 -0.45 4.85 -2.78
CA ASP A 361 -0.05 5.60 -3.96
C ASP A 361 0.38 4.67 -5.11
N ARG A 362 0.24 5.19 -6.32
CA ARG A 362 0.67 4.54 -7.54
C ARG A 362 1.11 5.57 -8.56
N MET A 363 2.26 5.32 -9.16
CA MET A 363 2.72 6.06 -10.33
C MET A 363 3.17 5.08 -11.40
N LEU A 364 2.73 5.32 -12.64
CA LEU A 364 3.21 4.58 -13.80
C LEU A 364 4.53 5.21 -14.29
N ASN A 365 5.36 4.41 -14.96
CA ASN A 365 6.62 4.86 -15.57
C ASN A 365 7.71 5.38 -14.59
N VAL A 366 7.59 5.03 -13.30
CA VAL A 366 8.65 5.20 -12.30
C VAL A 366 9.14 3.83 -11.88
N ALA A 367 10.44 3.56 -12.06
CA ALA A 367 10.99 2.25 -11.74
C ALA A 367 11.10 2.07 -10.22
N ASN A 368 10.54 0.96 -9.72
CA ASN A 368 10.61 0.55 -8.31
C ASN A 368 10.22 1.66 -7.30
N ARG A 369 9.28 2.55 -7.68
CA ARG A 369 8.75 3.60 -6.80
C ARG A 369 8.41 3.00 -5.42
N PRO A 370 8.88 3.60 -4.32
CA PRO A 370 8.39 3.26 -3.00
C PRO A 370 6.89 3.47 -2.94
N GLN A 371 6.16 2.41 -2.58
CA GLN A 371 4.72 2.46 -2.42
C GLN A 371 4.42 2.91 -1.00
N GLY A 372 3.87 4.11 -0.87
CA GLY A 372 3.32 4.59 0.38
C GLY A 372 1.88 4.10 0.54
N SER A 373 1.47 3.97 1.80
CA SER A 373 0.13 3.52 2.15
C SER A 373 -0.36 4.13 3.44
N ASN A 374 -1.68 4.14 3.59
CA ASN A 374 -2.36 4.56 4.80
C ASN A 374 -3.68 3.79 4.93
N VAL A 375 -4.11 3.57 6.18
CA VAL A 375 -5.33 2.84 6.49
C VAL A 375 -6.19 3.65 7.43
N MET A 376 -7.49 3.67 7.18
CA MET A 376 -8.49 4.22 8.08
C MET A 376 -9.59 3.20 8.36
N GLU A 377 -9.90 2.99 9.64
CA GLU A 377 -11.03 2.19 10.10
C GLU A 377 -12.21 3.09 10.43
N VAL A 378 -13.41 2.69 10.01
CA VAL A 378 -14.67 3.36 10.35
C VAL A 378 -15.74 2.36 10.76
N HIS A 379 -16.55 2.76 11.73
CA HIS A 379 -17.70 1.99 12.19
C HIS A 379 -18.99 2.68 11.79
N GLY A 380 -20.02 1.90 11.50
CA GLY A 380 -21.33 2.45 11.20
C GLY A 380 -22.44 1.44 11.44
N LYS A 381 -23.66 1.96 11.31
CA LYS A 381 -24.88 1.19 11.56
C LYS A 381 -25.92 1.43 10.48
N PHE A 382 -26.45 0.37 9.90
CA PHE A 382 -27.60 0.42 9.01
C PHE A 382 -28.89 0.67 9.79
N LYS A 383 -29.66 1.64 9.30
CA LYS A 383 -31.00 1.98 9.80
C LYS A 383 -32.04 1.63 8.75
N TYR A 384 -32.65 0.46 8.91
CA TYR A 384 -33.72 0.02 8.04
C TYR A 384 -35.03 0.77 8.34
N LYS A 385 -35.81 1.06 7.30
CA LYS A 385 -37.21 1.42 7.49
C LYS A 385 -37.96 0.18 7.99
N ASP A 386 -38.81 0.39 8.99
CA ASP A 386 -39.71 -0.64 9.53
C ASP A 386 -40.60 -1.22 8.42
#